data_AF-A0A3D4WUD1-F1
#
_entry.id   AF-A0A3D4WUD1-F1
#
_cell.length_a   1.000
_cell.length_b   1.000
_cell.length_c   1.000
_cell.angle_alpha   90.00
_cell.angle_beta   90.00
_cell.angle_gamma   90.00
#
_symmetry.space_group_name_H-M   'P 1'
#
loop_
_entity.id
_entity.type
_entity.pdbx_description
1 polymer ?
#
loop_
_entity_poly.entity_id
_entity_poly.type
_entity_poly.pdbx_seq_one_letter_code
_entity_poly.pdbx_strand_id
1 'polypeptide(L)'
;MTIAPRPPHLIELPLTPLQTRWWFLCTGYPGGMSPLVGLVHRLRGPLRADLWIQAVGAVVDRHEILRTIFVNRPEGAVQVVGPAKGLEVEYVDLRDLPESQREERARELLNEGRKLVLDLETGPLVNSSLLRLADDDYVWTMTIHHILADGASLAVIDRELTAIYPALVEG
;
A
#
# COMPACT_ATOMS: atom_id res chain seq x y z
N MET A 1 -13.84 -26.96 -3.84
CA MET A 1 -12.87 -25.86 -3.66
C MET A 1 -12.04 -26.22 -2.45
N THR A 2 -10.85 -26.77 -2.67
CA THR A 2 -10.02 -27.33 -1.59
C THR A 2 -9.31 -26.18 -0.89
N ILE A 3 -9.73 -25.87 0.34
CA ILE A 3 -9.08 -24.85 1.18
C ILE A 3 -7.67 -25.37 1.48
N ALA A 4 -6.64 -24.63 1.06
CA ALA A 4 -5.26 -24.99 1.32
C ALA A 4 -4.99 -25.08 2.83
N PRO A 5 -4.23 -26.09 3.31
CA PRO A 5 -3.95 -26.25 4.73
C PRO A 5 -3.08 -25.10 5.27
N ARG A 6 -3.37 -24.76 6.54
CA ARG A 6 -2.76 -23.68 7.32
C ARG A 6 -1.22 -23.79 7.41
N PRO A 7 -0.45 -22.78 6.97
CA PRO A 7 0.96 -22.67 7.32
C PRO A 7 1.11 -22.42 8.84
N PRO A 8 1.93 -23.20 9.56
CA PRO A 8 2.00 -23.17 11.03
C PRO A 8 2.60 -21.89 11.64
N HIS A 9 3.08 -20.96 10.82
CA HIS A 9 3.72 -19.71 11.26
C HIS A 9 2.82 -18.47 11.18
N LEU A 10 1.58 -18.61 10.71
CA LEU A 10 0.68 -17.46 10.53
C LEU A 10 -0.19 -17.24 11.77
N ILE A 11 -0.15 -16.00 12.28
CA ILE A 11 -1.01 -15.53 13.36
C ILE A 11 -2.36 -15.16 12.73
N GLU A 12 -3.40 -15.89 13.10
CA GLU A 12 -4.78 -15.56 12.76
C GLU A 12 -5.43 -14.82 13.94
N LEU A 13 -6.01 -13.65 13.68
CA LEU A 13 -6.69 -12.84 14.69
C LEU A 13 -8.15 -12.61 14.27
N PRO A 14 -9.09 -12.48 15.23
CA PRO A 14 -10.45 -12.06 14.88
C PRO A 14 -10.43 -10.65 14.27
N LEU A 15 -11.37 -10.35 13.38
CA LEU A 15 -11.60 -8.98 12.93
C LEU A 15 -12.08 -8.11 14.10
N THR A 16 -11.65 -6.87 14.12
CA THR A 16 -12.27 -5.85 14.98
C THR A 16 -13.72 -5.57 14.54
N PRO A 17 -14.59 -5.04 15.41
CA PRO A 17 -15.97 -4.73 15.02
C PRO A 17 -16.10 -3.83 13.78
N LEU A 18 -15.17 -2.88 13.60
CA LEU A 18 -15.14 -2.01 12.43
C LEU A 18 -14.69 -2.77 11.18
N GLN A 19 -13.66 -3.60 11.28
CA GLN A 19 -13.22 -4.46 10.17
C GLN A 19 -14.31 -5.45 9.76
N THR A 20 -15.09 -6.01 10.70
CA THR A 20 -16.23 -6.88 10.38
C THR A 20 -17.27 -6.14 9.54
N ARG A 21 -17.57 -4.88 9.87
CA ARG A 21 -18.48 -4.05 9.05
C ARG A 21 -17.92 -3.81 7.66
N TRP A 22 -16.64 -3.44 7.56
CA TRP A 22 -15.97 -3.27 6.28
C TRP A 22 -15.98 -4.55 5.45
N TRP A 23 -15.65 -5.69 6.05
CA TRP A 23 -15.67 -7.01 5.40
C TRP A 23 -17.03 -7.27 4.75
N PHE A 24 -18.12 -7.17 5.51
CA PHE A 24 -19.47 -7.37 4.96
C PHE A 24 -19.83 -6.37 3.84
N LEU A 25 -19.41 -5.10 3.95
CA LEU A 25 -19.63 -4.10 2.90
C LEU A 25 -18.85 -4.44 1.63
N CYS A 26 -17.59 -4.87 1.76
CA CYS A 26 -16.71 -5.13 0.63
C CYS A 26 -17.09 -6.44 -0.08
N THR A 27 -17.51 -7.48 0.65
CA THR A 27 -17.86 -8.79 0.10
C THR A 27 -19.35 -8.98 -0.17
N GLY A 28 -20.19 -8.04 0.25
CA GLY A 28 -21.66 -8.16 0.19
C GLY A 28 -22.29 -7.84 -1.17
N TYR A 29 -21.54 -7.29 -2.13
CA TYR A 29 -22.05 -6.88 -3.44
C TYR A 29 -21.30 -7.56 -4.60
N PRO A 30 -22.02 -8.02 -5.65
CA PRO A 30 -21.38 -8.50 -6.88
C PRO A 30 -20.50 -7.40 -7.49
N GLY A 31 -19.23 -7.71 -7.74
CA GLY A 31 -18.23 -6.75 -8.23
C GLY A 31 -17.32 -6.15 -7.15
N GLY A 32 -17.66 -6.33 -5.86
CA GLY A 32 -16.86 -5.91 -4.71
C GLY A 32 -16.72 -4.39 -4.58
N MET A 33 -16.63 -3.90 -3.34
CA MET A 33 -16.18 -2.53 -3.09
C MET A 33 -14.74 -2.59 -2.56
N SER A 34 -13.85 -1.84 -3.18
CA SER A 34 -12.49 -1.60 -2.68
C SER A 34 -12.41 -0.13 -2.24
N PRO A 35 -12.90 0.23 -1.04
CA PRO A 35 -12.71 1.57 -0.50
C PRO A 35 -11.21 1.81 -0.30
N LEU A 36 -10.67 2.82 -0.98
CA LEU A 36 -9.25 3.15 -0.94
C LEU A 36 -9.01 4.46 -0.20
N VAL A 37 -7.94 4.49 0.57
CA VAL A 37 -7.31 5.70 1.12
C VAL A 37 -5.87 5.75 0.63
N GLY A 38 -5.25 6.92 0.60
CA GLY A 38 -3.87 6.97 0.12
C GLY A 38 -3.18 8.31 0.28
N LEU A 39 -1.88 8.25 0.03
CA LEU A 39 -0.94 9.37 0.06
C LEU A 39 -0.45 9.63 -1.36
N VAL A 40 -0.28 10.91 -1.69
CA VAL A 40 0.38 11.35 -2.93
C VAL A 40 1.30 12.50 -2.56
N HIS A 41 2.59 12.33 -2.78
CA HIS A 41 3.59 13.33 -2.49
C HIS A 41 4.43 13.63 -3.73
N ARG A 42 4.63 14.92 -4.00
CA ARG A 42 5.63 15.35 -4.96
C ARG A 42 6.92 15.65 -4.22
N LEU A 43 7.95 14.86 -4.52
CA LEU A 43 9.26 14.92 -3.89
C LEU A 43 10.20 15.65 -4.84
N ARG A 44 10.70 16.82 -4.42
CA ARG A 44 11.62 17.64 -5.21
C ARG A 44 12.99 17.70 -4.58
N GLY A 45 14.02 17.72 -5.42
CA GLY A 45 15.42 17.71 -5.03
C GLY A 45 16.10 16.35 -5.21
N PRO A 46 17.33 16.19 -4.71
CA PRO A 46 18.13 14.99 -4.90
C PRO A 46 17.58 13.81 -4.07
N LEU A 47 16.59 13.10 -4.63
CA LEU A 47 16.02 11.90 -4.04
C LEU A 47 16.89 10.67 -4.36
N ARG A 48 17.24 9.89 -3.33
CA ARG A 48 17.78 8.55 -3.50
C ARG A 48 16.63 7.54 -3.56
N ALA A 49 16.20 7.20 -4.78
CA ALA A 49 15.04 6.36 -5.02
C ALA A 49 15.14 4.97 -4.35
N ASP A 50 16.34 4.37 -4.33
CA ASP A 50 16.64 3.11 -3.65
C ASP A 50 16.36 3.19 -2.14
N LEU A 51 16.75 4.28 -1.50
CA LEU A 51 16.51 4.50 -0.07
C LEU A 51 15.08 4.89 0.23
N TRP A 52 14.42 5.63 -0.66
CA TRP A 52 13.01 5.94 -0.52
C TRP A 52 12.18 4.65 -0.53
N ILE A 53 12.43 3.75 -1.48
CA ILE A 53 11.76 2.45 -1.55
C ILE A 53 12.05 1.61 -0.29
N GLN A 54 13.28 1.63 0.21
CA GLN A 54 13.62 0.97 1.48
C GLN A 54 12.87 1.58 2.68
N ALA A 55 12.75 2.90 2.77
CA ALA A 55 12.01 3.57 3.83
C ALA A 55 10.52 3.16 3.81
N VAL A 56 9.90 3.13 2.62
CA VAL A 56 8.52 2.67 2.45
C VAL A 56 8.36 1.21 2.89
N GLY A 57 9.28 0.33 2.47
CA GLY A 57 9.30 -1.07 2.92
C GLY A 57 9.43 -1.21 4.43
N ALA A 58 10.30 -0.43 5.06
CA ALA A 58 10.52 -0.45 6.52
C ALA A 58 9.27 -0.01 7.30
N VAL A 59 8.53 0.99 6.82
CA VAL A 59 7.24 1.39 7.42
C VAL A 59 6.23 0.24 7.32
N VAL A 60 6.09 -0.40 6.15
CA VAL A 60 5.17 -1.53 5.98
C VAL A 60 5.54 -2.71 6.88
N ASP A 61 6.83 -3.03 7.00
CA ASP A 61 7.29 -4.12 7.86
C ASP A 61 7.02 -3.85 9.34
N ARG A 62 7.18 -2.59 9.77
CA ARG A 62 6.97 -2.14 11.15
C ARG A 62 5.50 -2.21 11.58
N HIS A 63 4.55 -2.00 10.68
CA HIS A 63 3.11 -2.03 10.98
C HIS A 63 2.45 -3.30 10.47
N GLU A 64 2.19 -4.25 11.39
CA GLU A 64 1.62 -5.56 11.02
C GLU A 64 0.33 -5.45 10.19
N ILE A 65 -0.51 -4.46 10.49
CA ILE A 65 -1.77 -4.22 9.79
C ILE A 65 -1.56 -3.95 8.28
N LEU A 66 -0.46 -3.32 7.87
CA LEU A 66 -0.18 -3.03 6.45
C LEU A 66 0.19 -4.27 5.63
N ARG A 67 0.50 -5.38 6.31
CA ARG A 67 0.80 -6.69 5.73
C ARG A 67 -0.27 -7.74 6.05
N THR A 68 -1.44 -7.31 6.51
CA THR A 68 -2.57 -8.18 6.85
C THR A 68 -3.50 -8.35 5.65
N ILE A 69 -3.95 -9.59 5.43
CA ILE A 69 -5.08 -9.94 4.56
C ILE A 69 -6.25 -10.45 5.42
N PHE A 70 -7.44 -10.52 4.84
CA PHE A 70 -8.66 -10.98 5.51
C PHE A 70 -9.20 -12.18 4.75
N VAL A 71 -9.27 -13.34 5.40
CA VAL A 71 -9.64 -14.57 4.70
C VAL A 71 -10.92 -15.14 5.29
N ASN A 72 -11.82 -15.58 4.42
CA ASN A 72 -13.05 -16.20 4.86
C ASN A 72 -12.76 -17.60 5.45
N ARG A 73 -13.32 -17.90 6.63
CA ARG A 73 -13.28 -19.22 7.25
C ARG A 73 -14.71 -19.68 7.57
N PRO A 74 -14.94 -20.99 7.80
CA PRO A 74 -16.26 -21.50 8.18
C PRO A 74 -16.87 -20.80 9.40
N GLU A 75 -16.04 -20.43 10.37
CA GLU A 75 -16.40 -19.74 11.61
C GLU A 75 -16.52 -18.21 11.48
N GLY A 76 -16.18 -17.65 10.33
CA GLY A 76 -16.15 -16.20 10.05
C GLY A 76 -14.82 -15.75 9.47
N ALA A 77 -14.77 -14.51 8.97
CA ALA A 77 -13.52 -13.96 8.47
C ALA A 77 -12.48 -13.81 9.59
N VAL A 78 -11.20 -13.95 9.24
CA VAL A 78 -10.06 -13.77 10.14
C VAL A 78 -9.01 -12.87 9.49
N GLN A 79 -8.24 -12.16 10.30
CA GLN A 79 -7.05 -11.42 9.89
C GLN A 79 -5.88 -12.41 9.82
N VAL A 80 -5.13 -12.40 8.72
CA VAL A 80 -3.90 -13.18 8.55
C VAL A 80 -2.76 -12.21 8.30
N VAL A 81 -1.83 -12.16 9.25
CA VAL A 81 -0.68 -11.25 9.20
C VAL A 81 0.43 -11.90 8.35
N GLY A 82 0.79 -11.30 7.22
CA GLY A 82 1.88 -11.76 6.34
C GLY A 82 3.27 -11.46 6.92
N PRO A 83 4.36 -12.04 6.40
CA PRO A 83 5.72 -11.78 6.92
C PRO A 83 6.22 -10.36 6.64
N ALA A 84 7.16 -9.88 7.45
CA ALA A 84 7.93 -8.67 7.16
C ALA A 84 8.95 -8.97 6.05
N LYS A 85 8.73 -8.40 4.85
CA LYS A 85 9.54 -8.63 3.64
C LYS A 85 9.66 -7.39 2.77
N GLY A 86 9.32 -6.22 3.31
CA GLY A 86 9.17 -4.96 2.60
C GLY A 86 7.88 -4.85 1.81
N LEU A 87 7.81 -3.80 0.98
CA LEU A 87 6.74 -3.56 0.03
C LEU A 87 7.35 -3.45 -1.37
N GLU A 88 6.72 -4.09 -2.35
CA GLU A 88 7.04 -3.84 -3.75
C GLU A 88 6.52 -2.45 -4.14
N VAL A 89 7.45 -1.54 -4.45
CA VAL A 89 7.15 -0.19 -4.93
C VAL A 89 7.41 -0.16 -6.42
N GLU A 90 6.37 0.06 -7.22
CA GLU A 90 6.51 0.17 -8.67
C GLU A 90 7.31 1.43 -9.01
N TYR A 91 8.46 1.26 -9.66
CA TYR A 91 9.28 2.38 -10.11
C TYR A 91 9.04 2.63 -11.60
N VAL A 92 8.55 3.82 -11.93
CA VAL A 92 8.26 4.21 -13.32
C VAL A 92 9.09 5.43 -13.69
N ASP A 93 10.03 5.26 -14.61
CA ASP A 93 10.78 6.38 -15.17
C ASP A 93 10.02 7.00 -16.34
N LEU A 94 9.50 8.20 -16.14
CA LEU A 94 8.76 8.93 -17.18
C LEU A 94 9.69 9.81 -18.02
N ARG A 95 11.00 9.83 -17.75
CA ARG A 95 11.94 10.67 -18.50
C ARG A 95 12.10 10.24 -19.96
N ASP A 96 11.75 8.99 -20.28
CA ASP A 96 11.73 8.47 -21.65
C ASP A 96 10.62 9.11 -22.51
N LEU A 97 9.63 9.76 -21.89
CA LEU A 97 8.59 10.52 -22.58
C LEU A 97 9.03 11.97 -22.84
N PRO A 98 8.47 12.63 -23.87
CA PRO A 98 8.61 14.07 -24.06
C PRO A 98 8.19 14.82 -22.79
N GLU A 99 8.95 15.86 -22.40
CA GLU A 99 8.71 16.63 -21.17
C GLU A 99 7.25 17.11 -21.04
N SER A 100 6.66 17.56 -22.14
CA SER A 100 5.27 18.03 -22.21
C SER A 100 4.22 16.96 -21.87
N GLN A 101 4.56 15.67 -21.93
CA GLN A 101 3.65 14.55 -21.69
C GLN A 101 3.82 13.92 -20.31
N ARG A 102 4.94 14.17 -19.61
CA ARG A 102 5.28 13.48 -18.35
C ARG A 102 4.27 13.77 -17.25
N GLU A 103 3.84 15.01 -17.12
CA GLU A 103 2.83 15.45 -16.15
C GLU A 103 1.47 14.80 -16.39
N GLU A 104 1.05 14.72 -17.64
CA GLU A 104 -0.21 14.08 -18.01
C GLU A 104 -0.15 12.58 -17.71
N ARG A 105 0.93 11.91 -18.12
CA ARG A 105 1.11 10.48 -17.84
C ARG A 105 1.18 10.19 -16.34
N ALA A 106 1.84 11.04 -15.55
CA ALA A 106 1.84 10.91 -14.10
C ALA A 106 0.42 10.98 -13.53
N ARG A 107 -0.41 11.94 -13.97
CA ARG A 107 -1.81 12.04 -13.53
C ARG A 107 -2.66 10.85 -13.93
N GLU A 108 -2.43 10.27 -15.11
CA GLU A 108 -3.11 9.04 -15.52
C GLU A 108 -2.79 7.90 -14.56
N LEU A 109 -1.51 7.66 -14.28
CA LEU A 109 -1.06 6.63 -13.34
C LEU A 109 -1.64 6.85 -11.93
N LEU A 110 -1.71 8.11 -11.45
CA LEU A 110 -2.38 8.44 -10.19
C LEU A 110 -3.87 8.06 -10.21
N ASN A 111 -4.56 8.30 -11.33
CA ASN A 111 -5.98 7.99 -11.47
C ASN A 111 -6.23 6.48 -11.62
N GLU A 112 -5.31 5.74 -12.25
CA GLU A 112 -5.32 4.28 -12.31
C GLU A 112 -5.18 3.70 -10.88
N GLY A 113 -4.22 4.21 -10.10
CA GLY A 113 -4.01 3.81 -8.71
C GLY A 113 -5.22 4.00 -7.79
N ARG A 114 -6.04 5.03 -8.05
CA ARG A 114 -7.29 5.30 -7.29
C ARG A 114 -8.45 4.37 -7.65
N LYS A 115 -8.32 3.58 -8.71
CA LYS A 115 -9.35 2.65 -9.21
C LYS A 115 -8.96 1.19 -9.00
N LEU A 116 -7.88 0.94 -8.26
CA LEU A 116 -7.42 -0.41 -7.95
C LEU A 116 -8.50 -1.19 -7.19
N VAL A 117 -8.59 -2.48 -7.51
CA VAL A 117 -9.38 -3.44 -6.76
C VAL A 117 -8.40 -4.31 -6.00
N LEU A 118 -8.32 -4.11 -4.68
CA LEU A 118 -7.43 -4.87 -3.81
C LEU A 118 -8.23 -6.01 -3.17
N ASP A 119 -7.97 -7.24 -3.59
CA ASP A 119 -8.66 -8.42 -3.08
C ASP A 119 -8.25 -8.70 -1.63
N LEU A 120 -9.22 -8.62 -0.73
CA LEU A 120 -9.07 -8.83 0.70
C LEU A 120 -8.44 -10.18 1.06
N GLU A 121 -8.73 -11.24 0.31
CA GLU A 121 -8.32 -12.61 0.64
C GLU A 121 -6.91 -12.96 0.11
N THR A 122 -6.46 -12.28 -0.94
CA THR A 122 -5.18 -12.61 -1.60
C THR A 122 -4.13 -11.51 -1.46
N GLY A 123 -4.56 -10.26 -1.32
CA GLY A 123 -3.68 -9.10 -1.20
C GLY A 123 -2.72 -8.92 -2.39
N PRO A 124 -1.69 -8.05 -2.24
CA PRO A 124 -1.49 -7.13 -1.12
C PRO A 124 -2.59 -6.06 -1.05
N LEU A 125 -2.85 -5.55 0.16
CA LEU A 125 -3.84 -4.50 0.42
C LEU A 125 -3.24 -3.10 0.52
N VAL A 126 -1.96 -3.00 0.18
CA VAL A 126 -1.18 -1.78 0.03
C VAL A 126 -0.50 -1.86 -1.33
N ASN A 127 -0.64 -0.81 -2.13
CA ASN A 127 0.05 -0.62 -3.40
C ASN A 127 0.82 0.70 -3.36
N SER A 128 2.00 0.76 -3.95
CA SER A 128 2.81 1.98 -3.95
C SER A 128 3.58 2.11 -5.26
N SER A 129 3.74 3.35 -5.71
CA SER A 129 4.54 3.67 -6.89
C SER A 129 5.41 4.91 -6.67
N LEU A 130 6.56 4.94 -7.33
CA LEU A 130 7.47 6.07 -7.39
C LEU A 130 7.70 6.41 -8.86
N LEU A 131 7.11 7.53 -9.29
CA LEU A 131 7.18 8.05 -10.64
C LEU A 131 8.31 9.07 -10.73
N ARG A 132 9.28 8.90 -11.62
CA ARG A 132 10.34 9.88 -11.87
C ARG A 132 10.00 10.74 -13.09
N LEU A 133 9.81 12.05 -12.88
CA LEU A 133 9.49 13.00 -13.95
C LEU A 133 10.74 13.72 -14.47
N ALA A 134 11.72 13.96 -13.59
CA ALA A 134 13.01 14.55 -13.89
C ALA A 134 14.10 13.98 -12.95
N ASP A 135 15.32 14.53 -13.00
CA ASP A 135 16.40 14.07 -12.11
C ASP A 135 16.14 14.38 -10.64
N ASP A 136 15.42 15.46 -10.38
CA ASP A 136 15.10 16.02 -9.08
C ASP A 136 13.59 16.21 -8.86
N ASP A 137 12.75 15.50 -9.62
CA ASP A 137 11.29 15.60 -9.54
C ASP A 137 10.64 14.23 -9.61
N TYR A 138 9.99 13.84 -8.52
CA TYR A 138 9.34 12.55 -8.35
C TYR A 138 7.94 12.72 -7.79
N VAL A 139 7.05 11.80 -8.13
CA VAL A 139 5.75 11.65 -7.48
C VAL A 139 5.69 10.26 -6.85
N TRP A 140 5.58 10.21 -5.53
CA TRP A 140 5.34 8.97 -4.80
C TRP A 140 3.87 8.84 -4.45
N THR A 141 3.36 7.61 -4.54
CA THR A 141 2.01 7.27 -4.09
C THR A 141 2.00 6.03 -3.22
N MET A 142 1.01 5.99 -2.33
CA MET A 142 0.63 4.79 -1.61
C MET A 142 -0.88 4.72 -1.52
N THR A 143 -1.45 3.65 -2.04
CA THR A 143 -2.89 3.34 -2.02
C THR A 143 -3.10 2.16 -1.08
N ILE A 144 -4.03 2.29 -0.14
CA ILE A 144 -4.29 1.34 0.93
C ILE A 144 -5.79 1.02 0.96
N HIS A 145 -6.14 -0.25 1.12
CA HIS A 145 -7.52 -0.63 1.38
C HIS A 145 -7.97 -0.07 2.75
N HIS A 146 -9.09 0.65 2.80
CA HIS A 146 -9.54 1.39 3.99
C HIS A 146 -9.81 0.49 5.21
N ILE A 147 -10.01 -0.82 5.00
CA ILE A 147 -10.08 -1.81 6.08
C ILE A 147 -8.81 -1.85 6.97
N LEU A 148 -7.66 -1.42 6.43
CA LEU A 148 -6.37 -1.39 7.10
C LEU A 148 -6.07 -0.06 7.79
N ALA A 149 -6.52 1.04 7.21
CA ALA A 149 -6.07 2.38 7.58
C ALA A 149 -7.17 3.43 7.41
N ASP A 150 -7.11 4.47 8.24
CA ASP A 150 -7.90 5.69 8.12
C ASP A 150 -6.98 6.92 7.97
N GLY A 151 -7.56 8.12 7.95
CA GLY A 151 -6.79 9.36 7.81
C GLY A 151 -5.76 9.61 8.93
N ALA A 152 -6.02 9.14 10.16
CA ALA A 152 -5.06 9.26 11.25
C ALA A 152 -3.87 8.30 11.05
N SER A 153 -4.13 7.08 10.56
CA SER A 153 -3.08 6.14 10.17
C SER A 153 -2.18 6.71 9.07
N LEU A 154 -2.75 7.40 8.07
CA LEU A 154 -1.96 8.03 7.00
C LEU A 154 -0.97 9.07 7.54
N ALA A 155 -1.38 9.88 8.53
CA ALA A 155 -0.49 10.86 9.16
C ALA A 155 0.66 10.19 9.94
N VAL A 156 0.44 9.00 10.51
CA VAL A 156 1.50 8.22 11.16
C VAL A 156 2.50 7.71 10.12
N ILE A 157 2.03 7.17 8.99
CA ILE A 157 2.87 6.70 7.88
C ILE A 157 3.76 7.84 7.37
N ASP A 158 3.19 9.02 7.09
CA ASP A 158 3.94 10.21 6.67
C ASP A 158 5.02 10.61 7.68
N ARG A 159 4.68 10.62 8.97
CA ARG A 159 5.63 10.96 10.03
C ARG A 159 6.77 9.94 10.13
N GLU A 160 6.50 8.65 9.94
CA GLU A 160 7.56 7.65 9.97
C GLU A 160 8.46 7.74 8.74
N LEU A 161 7.93 8.00 7.54
CA LEU A 161 8.73 8.20 6.34
C LEU A 161 9.69 9.38 6.47
N THR A 162 9.22 10.49 7.06
CA THR A 162 10.06 11.68 7.31
C THR A 162 11.13 11.46 8.37
N ALA A 163 11.02 10.40 9.19
CA ALA A 163 12.07 10.01 10.14
C ALA A 163 13.04 8.96 9.55
N ILE A 164 12.50 7.94 8.86
CA ILE A 164 13.28 6.80 8.38
C ILE A 164 14.13 7.18 7.17
N TYR A 165 13.57 7.91 6.19
CA TYR A 165 14.31 8.21 4.97
C TYR A 165 15.58 9.05 5.22
N PRO A 166 15.54 10.16 5.99
CA PRO A 166 16.77 10.91 6.31
C PRO A 166 17.81 10.05 7.05
N ALA A 167 17.37 9.23 8.01
CA ALA A 167 18.27 8.34 8.73
C ALA A 167 18.97 7.31 7.81
N LEU A 168 18.28 6.80 6.78
CA LEU A 168 18.88 5.93 5.75
C LEU A 168 19.85 6.67 4.83
N VAL A 169 19.64 7.97 4.59
CA VAL A 169 20.53 8.81 3.76
C VAL A 169 21.81 9.18 4.51
N GLU A 170 21.72 9.41 5.81
CA GLU A 170 22.83 9.78 6.69
C GLU A 170 23.71 8.59 7.11
N GLY A 171 23.15 7.38 7.12
CA GLY A 171 23.83 6.12 7.44
C GLY A 171 24.60 5.52 6.27
#